data_AF-A0A645EV39-F1
#
_entry.id   AF-A0A645EV39-F1
#
_cell.length_a   1.000
_cell.length_b   1.000
_cell.length_c   1.000
_cell.angle_alpha   90.00
_cell.angle_beta   90.00
_cell.angle_gamma   90.00
#
_symmetry.space_group_name_H-M   'P 1'
#
loop_
_entity.id
_entity.type
_entity.pdbx_description
1 polymer ?
#
loop_
_entity_poly.entity_id
_entity_poly.type
_entity_poly.pdbx_seq_one_letter_code
_entity_poly.pdbx_strand_id
1 'polypeptide(L)'
;MENLIRLPLFDATVDKFEYGTIIQTEKKPKEYIQHHREGKGMKLYSNPKDKGHFKAFSDTNTRLKMYDASRNIKMKQGLHRQQIIAEAGWTSSGNFLKWEAHYLKPHIILNKGIGIRLADLVNPNWENIFKEDLYLQYQRLIPMKSLIIPIHKKDLTTQDIQTRFNAERGINEGMTLEEIRKEMYQYINSLPDEVLSKADKDHRKRQTKAILDKLKLADKSQWDLSDKLAEALHNTGS
;
A
#
# COMPACT_ATOMS: atom_id res chain seq x y z
N MET A 1 29.21 6.16 -27.53
CA MET A 1 28.20 7.22 -27.37
C MET A 1 28.87 8.52 -26.94
N GLU A 2 29.67 8.56 -25.86
CA GLU A 2 30.43 9.76 -25.45
C GLU A 2 31.40 10.31 -26.52
N ASN A 3 32.09 9.44 -27.27
CA ASN A 3 32.97 9.85 -28.39
C ASN A 3 32.25 10.59 -29.54
N LEU A 4 30.92 10.46 -29.65
CA LEU A 4 30.11 11.15 -30.65
C LEU A 4 29.64 12.53 -30.16
N ILE A 5 29.50 12.72 -28.85
CA ILE A 5 28.92 13.94 -28.24
C ILE A 5 29.98 14.81 -27.56
N ARG A 6 31.21 14.30 -27.35
CA ARG A 6 32.32 14.99 -26.67
C ARG A 6 31.94 15.61 -25.32
N LEU A 7 30.98 14.99 -24.62
CA LEU A 7 30.51 15.40 -23.30
C LEU A 7 30.70 14.22 -22.34
N PRO A 8 31.29 14.44 -21.15
CA PRO A 8 31.38 13.40 -20.13
C PRO A 8 30.00 13.20 -19.50
N LEU A 9 29.22 12.26 -20.04
CA LEU A 9 27.83 12.04 -19.63
C LEU A 9 27.76 11.56 -18.18
N PHE A 10 28.76 10.78 -17.76
CA PHE A 10 28.85 10.25 -16.41
C PHE A 10 29.07 11.32 -15.32
N ASP A 11 29.56 12.51 -15.69
CA ASP A 11 29.70 13.66 -14.78
C ASP A 11 28.46 14.56 -14.73
N ALA A 12 27.46 14.31 -15.58
CA ALA A 12 26.23 15.07 -15.58
C ALA A 12 25.48 14.92 -14.26
N THR A 13 24.95 16.03 -13.73
CA THR A 13 24.12 16.02 -12.53
C THR A 13 22.71 15.56 -12.87
N VAL A 14 22.15 14.70 -12.02
CA VAL A 14 20.82 14.13 -12.16
C VAL A 14 19.80 15.03 -11.47
N ASP A 15 18.93 15.64 -12.26
CA ASP A 15 17.84 16.46 -11.72
C ASP A 15 16.72 15.62 -11.13
N LYS A 16 16.40 14.47 -11.75
CA LYS A 16 15.32 13.56 -11.36
C LYS A 16 15.63 12.14 -11.80
N PHE A 17 15.20 11.16 -11.01
CA PHE A 17 15.21 9.75 -11.43
C PHE A 17 14.17 8.93 -10.67
N GLU A 18 13.98 7.69 -11.10
CA GLU A 18 13.06 6.73 -10.45
C GLU A 18 13.85 5.51 -9.99
N TYR A 19 13.56 5.06 -8.77
CA TYR A 19 14.07 3.80 -8.22
C TYR A 19 12.91 3.01 -7.65
N GLY A 20 12.87 1.70 -7.90
CA GLY A 20 11.76 0.88 -7.48
C GLY A 20 12.07 -0.60 -7.49
N THR A 21 11.26 -1.34 -6.75
CA THR A 21 11.32 -2.80 -6.67
C THR A 21 9.97 -3.41 -7.03
N ILE A 22 10.00 -4.67 -7.46
CA ILE A 22 8.81 -5.47 -7.73
C ILE A 22 8.77 -6.58 -6.69
N ILE A 23 7.64 -6.69 -5.99
CA ILE A 23 7.41 -7.74 -5.00
C ILE A 23 6.24 -8.61 -5.42
N GLN A 24 6.33 -9.90 -5.10
CA GLN A 24 5.21 -10.82 -5.23
C GLN A 24 4.32 -10.74 -3.99
N THR A 25 3.01 -10.67 -4.20
CA THR A 25 2.01 -10.54 -3.15
C THR A 25 1.04 -11.71 -3.13
N GLU A 26 0.45 -12.01 -1.97
CA GLU A 26 -0.51 -13.10 -1.83
C GLU A 26 -1.85 -12.71 -2.48
N LYS A 27 -2.31 -11.49 -2.21
CA LYS A 27 -3.55 -10.95 -2.77
C LYS A 27 -3.27 -10.17 -4.06
N LYS A 28 -4.33 -9.82 -4.77
CA LYS A 28 -4.23 -8.98 -5.99
C LYS A 28 -3.57 -7.64 -5.65
N PRO A 29 -2.66 -7.10 -6.48
CA PRO A 29 -1.96 -5.84 -6.19
C PRO A 29 -2.92 -4.68 -5.91
N LYS A 30 -4.06 -4.64 -6.61
CA LYS A 30 -5.13 -3.66 -6.39
C LYS A 30 -5.58 -3.56 -4.93
N GLU A 31 -5.64 -4.68 -4.21
CA GLU A 31 -6.05 -4.68 -2.80
C GLU A 31 -5.04 -3.89 -1.96
N TYR A 32 -3.75 -4.20 -2.05
CA TYR A 32 -2.71 -3.44 -1.34
C TYR A 32 -2.72 -1.97 -1.74
N ILE A 33 -2.79 -1.66 -3.04
CA ILE A 33 -2.80 -0.28 -3.56
C ILE A 33 -3.96 0.52 -2.95
N GLN A 34 -5.15 -0.06 -2.84
CA GLN A 34 -6.32 0.62 -2.30
C GLN A 34 -6.24 0.83 -0.79
N HIS A 35 -5.59 -0.08 -0.05
CA HIS A 35 -5.51 -0.06 1.40
C HIS A 35 -4.27 0.65 1.97
N HIS A 36 -3.66 1.57 1.21
CA HIS A 36 -2.66 2.51 1.73
C HIS A 36 -3.18 3.95 1.67
N ARG A 37 -2.94 4.69 2.76
CA ARG A 37 -3.23 6.12 2.90
C ARG A 37 -1.95 6.94 2.91
N GLU A 38 -2.11 8.22 2.60
CA GLU A 38 -1.09 9.23 2.79
C GLU A 38 -0.70 9.33 4.27
N GLY A 39 0.61 9.33 4.56
CA GLY A 39 1.13 9.69 5.87
C GLY A 39 1.81 11.05 5.84
N LYS A 40 2.80 11.26 6.72
CA LYS A 40 3.34 12.59 7.05
C LYS A 40 3.84 13.35 5.81
N GLY A 41 3.17 14.48 5.53
CA GLY A 41 3.54 15.43 4.48
C GLY A 41 3.20 14.98 3.05
N MET A 42 2.56 13.82 2.88
CA MET A 42 2.20 13.31 1.57
C MET A 42 0.80 13.74 1.16
N LYS A 43 0.64 14.05 -0.13
CA LYS A 43 -0.66 14.25 -0.77
C LYS A 43 -1.01 13.03 -1.60
N LEU A 44 -2.20 12.50 -1.39
CA LEU A 44 -2.73 11.40 -2.19
C LEU A 44 -3.14 11.91 -3.58
N TYR A 45 -2.70 11.19 -4.61
CA TYR A 45 -3.22 11.28 -5.96
C TYR A 45 -3.86 9.94 -6.34
N SER A 46 -5.15 9.99 -6.67
CA SER A 46 -5.87 8.85 -7.23
C SER A 46 -6.70 9.32 -8.43
N ASN A 47 -6.63 8.58 -9.53
CA ASN A 47 -7.48 8.81 -10.69
C ASN A 47 -8.46 7.64 -10.83
N PRO A 48 -9.79 7.89 -10.83
CA PRO A 48 -10.79 6.83 -11.02
C PRO A 48 -10.56 5.96 -12.27
N LYS A 49 -9.95 6.52 -13.32
CA LYS A 49 -9.60 5.79 -14.56
C LYS A 49 -8.63 4.64 -14.33
N ASP A 50 -7.82 4.68 -13.27
CA ASP A 50 -6.87 3.63 -12.93
C ASP A 50 -7.53 2.39 -12.31
N LYS A 51 -8.82 2.48 -11.95
CA LYS A 51 -9.64 1.38 -11.39
C LYS A 51 -8.99 0.67 -10.19
N GLY A 52 -8.17 1.38 -9.42
CA GLY A 52 -7.46 0.86 -8.24
C GLY A 52 -6.13 0.15 -8.53
N HIS A 53 -5.66 0.11 -9.78
CA HIS A 53 -4.38 -0.53 -10.15
C HIS A 53 -3.18 0.41 -10.08
N PHE A 54 -3.41 1.68 -9.73
CA PHE A 54 -2.39 2.69 -9.53
C PHE A 54 -2.82 3.62 -8.40
N LYS A 55 -1.87 4.01 -7.57
CA LYS A 55 -2.01 5.08 -6.59
C LYS A 55 -0.66 5.76 -6.43
N ALA A 56 -0.68 7.08 -6.29
CA ALA A 56 0.52 7.86 -6.03
C ALA A 56 0.36 8.74 -4.80
N PHE A 57 1.48 9.00 -4.15
CA PHE A 57 1.59 9.89 -3.00
C PHE A 57 2.74 10.85 -3.27
N SER A 58 2.56 12.14 -3.09
CA SER A 58 3.62 13.11 -3.42
C SER A 58 3.77 14.20 -2.39
N ASP A 59 5.01 14.61 -2.18
CA ASP A 59 5.38 15.88 -1.58
C ASP A 59 6.15 16.73 -2.62
N THR A 60 6.87 17.75 -2.15
CA THR A 60 7.65 18.66 -2.99
C THR A 60 8.89 18.02 -3.63
N ASN A 61 9.43 16.95 -3.05
CA ASN A 61 10.73 16.36 -3.38
C ASN A 61 10.62 14.96 -3.97
N THR A 62 9.55 14.23 -3.67
CA THR A 62 9.37 12.82 -4.05
C THR A 62 7.92 12.53 -4.42
N ARG A 63 7.74 11.68 -5.43
CA ARG A 63 6.47 11.05 -5.77
C ARG A 63 6.60 9.53 -5.65
N LEU A 64 5.89 8.96 -4.69
CA LEU A 64 5.79 7.53 -4.46
C LEU A 64 4.65 6.94 -5.29
N LYS A 65 4.88 5.78 -5.88
CA LYS A 65 3.96 5.11 -6.78
C LYS A 65 3.81 3.65 -6.41
N MET A 66 2.57 3.21 -6.29
CA MET A 66 2.22 1.79 -6.25
C MET A 66 1.43 1.43 -7.50
N TYR A 67 1.81 0.36 -8.17
CA TYR A 67 1.03 -0.13 -9.30
C TYR A 67 1.12 -1.63 -9.52
N ASP A 68 0.09 -2.14 -10.20
CA ASP A 68 -0.03 -3.54 -10.60
C ASP A 68 0.97 -3.86 -11.73
N ALA A 69 2.09 -4.48 -11.35
CA ALA A 69 3.15 -4.87 -12.29
C ALA A 69 2.73 -6.07 -13.14
N SER A 70 1.88 -6.97 -12.62
CA SER A 70 1.37 -8.13 -13.37
C SER A 70 0.70 -7.71 -14.68
N ARG A 71 -0.10 -6.63 -14.65
CA ARG A 71 -0.75 -6.10 -15.86
C ARG A 71 0.24 -5.53 -16.86
N ASN A 72 1.23 -4.77 -16.39
CA ASN A 72 2.21 -4.14 -17.27
C ASN A 72 3.10 -5.18 -17.97
N ILE A 73 3.55 -6.22 -17.26
CA ILE A 73 4.37 -7.28 -17.86
C ILE A 73 3.58 -7.99 -18.97
N LYS A 74 2.33 -8.36 -18.69
CA LYS A 74 1.44 -9.02 -19.68
C LYS A 74 1.10 -8.16 -20.90
N MET A 75 0.87 -6.86 -20.70
CA MET A 75 0.38 -5.97 -21.76
C MET A 75 1.50 -5.31 -22.57
N LYS A 76 2.69 -5.12 -22.01
CA LYS A 76 3.74 -4.28 -22.61
C LYS A 76 4.99 -5.05 -23.01
N GLN A 77 5.23 -6.25 -22.49
CA GLN A 77 6.42 -7.03 -22.83
C GLN A 77 6.10 -8.06 -23.90
N GLY A 78 6.92 -8.12 -24.96
CA GLY A 78 6.83 -9.18 -25.96
C GLY A 78 7.23 -10.56 -25.40
N LEU A 79 6.83 -11.64 -26.08
CA LEU A 79 7.00 -13.03 -25.63
C LEU A 79 8.43 -13.36 -25.17
N HIS A 80 9.44 -12.91 -25.91
CA HIS A 80 10.84 -13.14 -25.55
C HIS A 80 11.25 -12.51 -24.22
N ARG A 81 10.81 -11.28 -23.93
CA ARG A 81 11.08 -10.66 -22.63
C ARG A 81 10.29 -11.33 -21.51
N GLN A 82 9.08 -11.83 -21.79
CA GLN A 82 8.32 -12.59 -20.80
C GLN A 82 9.04 -13.89 -20.42
N GLN A 83 9.72 -14.56 -21.35
CA GLN A 83 10.55 -15.74 -21.06
C GLN A 83 11.72 -15.41 -20.14
N ILE A 84 12.46 -14.34 -20.44
CA ILE A 84 13.58 -13.86 -19.59
C ILE A 84 13.10 -13.51 -18.17
N ILE A 85 11.95 -12.84 -18.05
CA ILE A 85 11.40 -12.47 -16.74
C ILE A 85 10.88 -13.73 -16.00
N ALA A 86 10.41 -14.75 -16.72
CA ALA A 86 10.00 -16.02 -16.11
C ALA A 86 11.18 -16.78 -15.48
N GLU A 87 12.36 -16.73 -16.11
CA GLU A 87 13.60 -17.27 -15.53
C GLU A 87 13.99 -16.56 -14.22
N ALA A 88 13.63 -15.28 -14.07
CA ALA A 88 13.78 -14.51 -12.84
C ALA A 88 12.64 -14.73 -11.81
N GLY A 89 11.80 -15.77 -11.99
CA GLY A 89 10.75 -16.16 -11.05
C GLY A 89 9.37 -15.56 -11.29
N TRP A 90 9.16 -14.81 -12.38
CA TRP A 90 7.83 -14.32 -12.72
C TRP A 90 6.92 -15.43 -13.25
N THR A 91 5.66 -15.41 -12.82
CA THR A 91 4.63 -16.33 -13.32
C THR A 91 3.42 -15.56 -13.82
N SER A 92 2.78 -16.06 -14.89
CA SER A 92 1.60 -15.41 -15.46
C SER A 92 0.39 -15.43 -14.52
N SER A 93 0.33 -16.34 -13.56
CA SER A 93 -0.70 -16.40 -12.51
C SER A 93 -0.35 -15.55 -11.28
N GLY A 94 0.90 -15.09 -11.14
CA GLY A 94 1.37 -14.36 -9.97
C GLY A 94 0.83 -12.93 -9.85
N ASN A 95 0.72 -12.47 -8.60
CA ASN A 95 0.40 -11.10 -8.25
C ASN A 95 1.70 -10.35 -7.97
N PHE A 96 1.99 -9.33 -8.77
CA PHE A 96 3.20 -8.53 -8.66
C PHE A 96 2.84 -7.06 -8.48
N LEU A 97 3.32 -6.48 -7.39
CA LEU A 97 3.17 -5.06 -7.08
C LEU A 97 4.52 -4.39 -7.27
N LYS A 98 4.54 -3.26 -8.00
CA LYS A 98 5.72 -2.40 -8.05
C LYS A 98 5.57 -1.25 -7.07
N TRP A 99 6.60 -1.08 -6.26
CA TRP A 99 6.82 0.06 -5.38
C TRP A 99 7.95 0.91 -5.91
N GLU A 100 7.73 2.21 -6.10
CA GLU A 100 8.69 3.09 -6.76
C GLU A 100 8.68 4.49 -6.16
N ALA A 101 9.87 5.05 -5.97
CA ALA A 101 10.09 6.45 -5.64
C ALA A 101 10.60 7.18 -6.89
N HIS A 102 9.86 8.22 -7.31
CA HIS A 102 10.34 9.21 -8.27
C HIS A 102 10.89 10.40 -7.48
N TYR A 103 12.20 10.51 -7.45
CA TYR A 103 12.92 11.61 -6.81
C TYR A 103 12.89 12.84 -7.72
N LEU A 104 12.11 13.85 -7.31
CA LEU A 104 12.00 15.13 -8.03
C LEU A 104 13.16 16.08 -7.68
N LYS A 105 13.80 15.86 -6.53
CA LYS A 105 14.99 16.57 -6.04
C LYS A 105 15.93 15.58 -5.33
N PRO A 106 16.60 14.69 -6.06
CA PRO A 106 17.37 13.57 -5.49
C PRO A 106 18.54 14.04 -4.61
N HIS A 107 19.20 15.15 -4.97
CA HIS A 107 20.25 15.76 -4.15
C HIS A 107 19.79 16.10 -2.73
N ILE A 108 18.54 16.56 -2.56
CA ILE A 108 17.98 16.89 -1.23
C ILE A 108 17.70 15.63 -0.43
N ILE A 109 17.07 14.63 -1.06
CA ILE A 109 16.61 13.43 -0.37
C ILE A 109 17.76 12.48 -0.04
N LEU A 110 18.69 12.30 -0.96
CA LEU A 110 19.68 11.22 -0.91
C LEU A 110 21.11 11.70 -0.65
N ASN A 111 21.40 12.99 -0.85
CA ASN A 111 22.79 13.48 -0.84
C ASN A 111 22.99 14.84 -0.15
N LYS A 112 22.15 15.18 0.84
CA LYS A 112 22.32 16.36 1.71
C LYS A 112 22.50 17.69 0.94
N GLY A 113 21.89 17.81 -0.23
CA GLY A 113 21.96 18.98 -1.11
C GLY A 113 23.05 18.92 -2.18
N ILE A 114 23.93 17.92 -2.17
CA ILE A 114 25.00 17.74 -3.17
C ILE A 114 24.44 17.03 -4.40
N GLY A 115 24.77 17.52 -5.59
CA GLY A 115 24.35 16.91 -6.85
C GLY A 115 24.76 15.43 -6.95
N ILE A 116 23.83 14.59 -7.41
CA ILE A 116 24.11 13.19 -7.74
C ILE A 116 24.52 13.13 -9.20
N ARG A 117 25.59 12.43 -9.53
CA ARG A 117 26.07 12.28 -10.91
C ARG A 117 25.42 11.07 -11.58
N LEU A 118 25.41 11.05 -12.90
CA LEU A 118 24.93 9.87 -13.64
C LEU A 118 25.74 8.60 -13.29
N ALA A 119 27.05 8.73 -13.06
CA ALA A 119 27.90 7.63 -12.59
C ALA A 119 27.46 7.03 -11.26
N ASP A 120 26.88 7.84 -10.38
CA ASP A 120 26.40 7.38 -9.08
C ASP A 120 25.22 6.42 -9.23
N LEU A 121 24.37 6.61 -10.26
CA LEU A 121 23.19 5.76 -10.48
C LEU A 121 23.53 4.29 -10.81
N VAL A 122 24.74 4.02 -11.28
CA VAL A 122 25.23 2.68 -11.64
C VAL A 122 26.28 2.15 -10.65
N ASN A 123 26.56 2.90 -9.58
CA ASN A 123 27.53 2.53 -8.57
C ASN A 123 26.86 1.65 -7.48
N PRO A 124 27.39 0.45 -7.19
CA PRO A 124 26.82 -0.44 -6.17
C PRO A 124 26.70 0.17 -4.76
N ASN A 125 27.60 1.09 -4.39
CA ASN A 125 27.52 1.78 -3.10
C ASN A 125 26.27 2.67 -3.01
N TRP A 126 25.91 3.31 -4.11
CA TRP A 126 24.71 4.13 -4.22
C TRP A 126 23.44 3.29 -4.29
N GLU A 127 23.52 2.07 -4.85
CA GLU A 127 22.38 1.16 -4.87
C GLU A 127 21.86 0.87 -3.45
N ASN A 128 22.76 0.69 -2.47
CA ASN A 128 22.38 0.50 -1.06
C ASN A 128 21.66 1.72 -0.49
N ILE A 129 22.11 2.93 -0.82
CA ILE A 129 21.45 4.19 -0.43
C ILE A 129 20.03 4.25 -1.02
N PHE A 130 19.88 3.87 -2.29
CA PHE A 130 18.57 3.87 -2.94
C PHE A 130 17.62 2.82 -2.37
N LYS A 131 18.12 1.63 -2.01
CA LYS A 131 17.35 0.57 -1.34
C LYS A 131 16.85 1.03 0.01
N GLU A 132 17.76 1.56 0.84
CA GLU A 132 17.43 2.05 2.17
C GLU A 132 16.41 3.20 2.10
N ASP A 133 16.63 4.20 1.24
CA ASP A 133 15.66 5.29 1.09
C ASP A 133 14.32 4.79 0.56
N LEU A 134 14.29 3.87 -0.42
CA LEU A 134 13.02 3.33 -0.94
C LEU A 134 12.19 2.65 0.16
N TYR A 135 12.84 1.97 1.11
CA TYR A 135 12.18 1.40 2.29
C TYR A 135 11.70 2.49 3.26
N LEU A 136 12.53 3.49 3.56
CA LEU A 136 12.14 4.64 4.40
C LEU A 136 10.97 5.42 3.79
N GLN A 137 10.93 5.59 2.46
CA GLN A 137 9.81 6.20 1.77
C GLN A 137 8.52 5.40 1.95
N TYR A 138 8.59 4.06 1.97
CA TYR A 138 7.43 3.22 2.21
C TYR A 138 6.86 3.45 3.62
N GLN A 139 7.72 3.55 4.63
CA GLN A 139 7.33 3.79 6.02
C GLN A 139 6.63 5.14 6.25
N ARG A 140 6.67 6.05 5.26
CA ARG A 140 5.91 7.31 5.29
C ARG A 140 4.43 7.11 4.96
N LEU A 141 4.03 5.98 4.39
CA LEU A 141 2.63 5.65 4.12
C LEU A 141 1.98 4.97 5.32
N ILE A 142 0.65 4.99 5.36
CA ILE A 142 -0.12 4.36 6.42
C ILE A 142 -0.93 3.20 5.79
N PRO A 143 -0.48 1.95 5.93
CA PRO A 143 -1.32 0.79 5.64
C PRO A 143 -2.58 0.84 6.50
N MET A 144 -3.74 0.59 5.91
CA MET A 144 -5.00 0.55 6.65
C MET A 144 -4.96 -0.56 7.69
N LYS A 145 -5.51 -0.32 8.87
CA LYS A 145 -5.67 -1.35 9.91
C LYS A 145 -6.63 -2.43 9.42
N SER A 146 -6.42 -3.67 9.88
CA SER A 146 -7.28 -4.82 9.55
C SER A 146 -7.73 -5.55 10.80
N LEU A 147 -8.92 -6.13 10.74
CA LEU A 147 -9.43 -7.05 11.75
C LEU A 147 -8.94 -8.48 11.49
N ILE A 148 -8.79 -9.25 12.55
CA ILE A 148 -8.53 -10.69 12.45
C ILE A 148 -9.76 -11.38 11.83
N ILE A 149 -9.53 -12.11 10.74
CA ILE A 149 -10.56 -12.86 10.03
C ILE A 149 -10.86 -14.16 10.79
N PRO A 150 -12.13 -14.45 11.15
CA PRO A 150 -12.51 -15.72 11.77
C PRO A 150 -12.23 -16.92 10.86
N ILE A 151 -11.82 -18.04 11.48
CA ILE A 151 -11.56 -19.30 10.78
C ILE A 151 -12.83 -20.14 10.54
N HIS A 152 -13.91 -19.87 11.27
CA HIS A 152 -15.14 -20.67 11.19
C HIS A 152 -16.28 -19.88 10.53
N LYS A 153 -16.97 -20.51 9.57
CA LYS A 153 -18.10 -19.90 8.84
C LYS A 153 -19.24 -19.41 9.75
N LYS A 154 -19.42 -20.02 10.92
CA LYS A 154 -20.47 -19.64 11.88
C LYS A 154 -20.26 -18.24 12.48
N ASP A 155 -19.03 -17.74 12.44
CA ASP A 155 -18.65 -16.41 12.94
C ASP A 155 -18.63 -15.36 11.81
N LEU A 156 -19.20 -15.71 10.66
CA LEU A 156 -19.29 -14.92 9.43
C LEU A 156 -20.72 -14.93 8.88
N THR A 157 -21.73 -14.73 9.74
CA THR A 157 -23.09 -14.47 9.26
C THR A 157 -23.13 -13.15 8.47
N THR A 158 -24.20 -12.91 7.73
CA THR A 158 -24.39 -11.63 7.03
C THR A 158 -24.26 -10.42 7.98
N GLN A 159 -24.78 -10.53 9.20
CA GLN A 159 -24.68 -9.47 10.20
C GLN A 159 -23.24 -9.30 10.70
N ASP A 160 -22.49 -10.39 10.90
CA ASP A 160 -21.07 -10.32 11.25
C ASP A 160 -20.27 -9.62 10.16
N ILE A 161 -20.48 -9.98 8.90
CA ILE A 161 -19.77 -9.40 7.75
C ILE A 161 -20.04 -7.90 7.65
N GLN A 162 -21.31 -7.49 7.74
CA GLN A 162 -21.68 -6.07 7.68
C GLN A 162 -21.10 -5.28 8.85
N THR A 163 -21.16 -5.83 10.06
CA THR A 163 -20.60 -5.18 11.26
C THR A 163 -19.09 -5.06 11.16
N ARG A 164 -18.38 -6.11 10.69
CA ARG A 164 -16.94 -6.08 10.44
C ARG A 164 -16.54 -5.04 9.42
N PHE A 165 -17.24 -4.98 8.28
CA PHE A 165 -16.97 -4.00 7.22
C PHE A 165 -17.09 -2.56 7.75
N ASN A 166 -18.19 -2.26 8.47
CA ASN A 166 -18.38 -0.94 9.06
C ASN A 166 -17.35 -0.64 10.15
N ALA A 167 -16.99 -1.64 10.96
CA ALA A 167 -16.00 -1.50 12.01
C ALA A 167 -14.60 -1.21 11.44
N GLU A 168 -14.15 -1.96 10.43
CA GLU A 168 -12.87 -1.69 9.74
C GLU A 168 -12.84 -0.29 9.14
N ARG A 169 -13.94 0.17 8.53
CA ARG A 169 -14.03 1.53 7.99
C ARG A 169 -13.86 2.57 9.10
N GLY A 170 -14.66 2.49 10.18
CA GLY A 170 -14.59 3.43 11.29
C GLY A 170 -13.22 3.46 11.96
N ILE A 171 -12.58 2.29 12.15
CA ILE A 171 -11.23 2.19 12.71
C ILE A 171 -10.19 2.90 11.82
N ASN A 172 -10.33 2.80 10.50
CA ASN A 172 -9.45 3.48 9.53
C ASN A 172 -9.77 4.98 9.36
N GLU A 173 -10.93 5.42 9.86
CA GLU A 173 -11.32 6.82 10.01
C GLU A 173 -10.89 7.40 11.38
N GLY A 174 -10.34 6.57 12.26
CA GLY A 174 -9.76 6.99 13.55
C GLY A 174 -10.63 6.63 14.76
N MET A 175 -11.75 5.95 14.58
CA MET A 175 -12.63 5.57 15.67
C MET A 175 -12.13 4.34 16.44
N THR A 176 -12.47 4.29 17.72
CA THR A 176 -12.38 3.09 18.56
C THR A 176 -13.61 2.20 18.37
N LEU A 177 -13.50 0.92 18.73
CA LEU A 177 -14.65 0.00 18.73
C LEU A 177 -15.78 0.47 19.67
N GLU A 178 -15.43 1.19 20.75
CA GLU A 178 -16.42 1.76 21.67
C GLU A 178 -17.21 2.90 21.03
N GLU A 179 -16.53 3.80 20.32
CA GLU A 179 -17.19 4.90 19.60
C GLU A 179 -18.10 4.37 18.49
N ILE A 180 -17.63 3.36 17.74
CA ILE A 180 -18.44 2.67 16.73
C ILE A 180 -19.68 2.04 17.37
N ARG A 181 -19.54 1.37 18.52
CA ARG A 181 -20.68 0.83 19.27
C ARG A 181 -21.67 1.93 19.66
N LYS A 182 -21.16 3.05 20.18
CA LYS A 182 -21.97 4.18 20.61
C LYS A 182 -22.76 4.78 19.45
N GLU A 183 -22.16 4.98 18.29
CA GLU A 183 -22.85 5.47 17.09
C GLU A 183 -23.94 4.49 16.62
N MET A 184 -23.65 3.19 16.58
CA MET A 184 -24.65 2.18 16.23
C MET A 184 -25.83 2.20 17.22
N TYR A 185 -25.56 2.36 18.52
CA TYR A 185 -26.61 2.46 19.53
C TYR A 185 -27.44 3.72 19.41
N GLN A 186 -26.81 4.85 19.10
CA GLN A 186 -27.50 6.12 18.84
C GLN A 186 -28.43 5.98 17.64
N TYR A 187 -27.97 5.37 16.55
CA TYR A 187 -28.81 5.10 15.38
C TYR A 187 -29.99 4.16 15.69
N ILE A 188 -29.78 3.09 16.47
CA ILE A 188 -30.88 2.22 16.92
C ILE A 188 -31.91 3.00 17.74
N ASN A 189 -31.44 3.88 18.63
CA ASN A 189 -32.31 4.68 19.48
C ASN A 189 -33.12 5.72 18.71
N SER A 190 -32.58 6.27 17.62
CA SER A 190 -33.25 7.29 16.82
C SER A 190 -34.37 6.75 15.93
N LEU A 191 -34.49 5.43 15.79
CA LEU A 191 -35.62 4.82 15.06
C LEU A 191 -36.93 4.99 15.85
N PRO A 192 -38.08 5.25 15.21
CA PRO A 192 -39.35 5.46 15.92
C PRO A 192 -39.79 4.26 16.76
N ASP A 193 -40.40 4.50 17.93
CA ASP A 193 -40.88 3.43 18.83
C ASP A 193 -42.05 2.62 18.24
N GLU A 194 -42.83 3.24 17.34
CA GLU A 194 -43.88 2.60 16.55
C GLU A 194 -43.32 1.58 15.53
N VAL A 195 -42.05 1.71 15.14
CA VAL A 195 -41.37 0.77 14.22
C VAL A 195 -40.55 -0.25 15.00
N LEU A 196 -39.82 0.18 16.03
CA LEU A 196 -39.04 -0.68 16.91
C LEU A 196 -39.35 -0.34 18.37
N SER A 197 -40.01 -1.26 19.05
CA SER A 197 -40.28 -1.11 20.47
C SER A 197 -38.98 -1.02 21.27
N LYS A 198 -39.08 -0.58 22.53
CA LYS A 198 -37.95 -0.57 23.46
C LYS A 198 -37.27 -1.95 23.58
N ALA A 199 -38.07 -3.02 23.65
CA ALA A 199 -37.57 -4.38 23.74
C ALA A 199 -36.79 -4.78 22.46
N ASP A 200 -37.29 -4.39 21.29
CA ASP A 200 -36.62 -4.64 20.00
C ASP A 200 -35.29 -3.89 19.93
N LYS A 201 -35.28 -2.60 20.27
CA LYS A 201 -34.06 -1.77 20.30
C LYS A 201 -33.01 -2.37 21.21
N ASP A 202 -33.40 -2.81 22.41
CA ASP A 202 -32.47 -3.43 23.35
C ASP A 202 -31.98 -4.81 22.87
N HIS A 203 -32.82 -5.58 22.17
CA HIS A 203 -32.38 -6.81 21.50
C HIS A 203 -31.34 -6.54 20.41
N ARG A 204 -31.55 -5.54 19.54
CA ARG A 204 -30.58 -5.16 18.50
C ARG A 204 -29.25 -4.72 19.09
N LYS A 205 -29.26 -3.91 20.16
CA LYS A 205 -28.03 -3.51 20.87
C LYS A 205 -27.28 -4.71 21.41
N ARG A 206 -27.97 -5.69 22.02
CA ARG A 206 -27.33 -6.93 22.51
C ARG A 206 -26.67 -7.71 21.38
N GLN A 207 -27.32 -7.84 20.23
CA GLN A 207 -26.73 -8.48 19.04
C GLN A 207 -25.48 -7.72 18.56
N THR A 208 -25.58 -6.41 18.40
CA THR A 208 -24.43 -5.56 18.00
C THR A 208 -23.27 -5.70 18.96
N LYS A 209 -23.53 -5.67 20.28
CA LYS A 209 -22.50 -5.87 21.31
C LYS A 209 -21.80 -7.21 21.14
N ALA A 210 -22.57 -8.28 21.02
CA ALA A 210 -22.04 -9.64 20.93
C ALA A 210 -21.14 -9.85 19.71
N ILE A 211 -21.39 -9.14 18.60
CA ILE A 211 -20.54 -9.17 17.41
C ILE A 211 -19.29 -8.31 17.62
N LEU A 212 -19.45 -7.06 18.06
CA LEU A 212 -18.33 -6.14 18.26
C LEU A 212 -17.31 -6.65 19.29
N ASP A 213 -17.76 -7.29 20.36
CA ASP A 213 -16.88 -7.86 21.39
C ASP A 213 -15.97 -8.99 20.87
N LYS A 214 -16.35 -9.63 19.75
CA LYS A 214 -15.54 -10.67 19.10
C LYS A 214 -14.49 -10.09 18.14
N LEU A 215 -14.60 -8.79 17.80
CA LEU A 215 -13.68 -8.17 16.86
C LEU A 215 -12.34 -7.90 17.54
N LYS A 216 -11.26 -8.28 16.86
CA LYS A 216 -9.90 -8.03 17.30
C LYS A 216 -9.12 -7.41 16.15
N LEU A 217 -8.40 -6.34 16.45
CA LEU A 217 -7.43 -5.78 15.51
C LEU A 217 -6.28 -6.75 15.36
N ALA A 218 -5.77 -6.88 14.13
CA ALA A 218 -4.52 -7.57 13.89
C ALA A 218 -3.36 -6.68 14.37
N ASP A 219 -2.36 -7.28 15.01
CA ASP A 219 -1.15 -6.55 15.48
C ASP A 219 -0.41 -5.89 14.30
N LYS A 220 -0.38 -6.59 13.16
CA LYS A 220 0.12 -6.09 11.88
C LYS A 220 -1.00 -6.10 10.85
N SER A 221 -1.09 -5.02 10.08
CA SER A 221 -2.03 -4.96 8.97
C SER A 221 -1.68 -6.00 7.90
N GLN A 222 -2.69 -6.72 7.40
CA GLN A 222 -2.51 -7.61 6.23
C GLN A 222 -2.13 -6.85 4.94
N TRP A 223 -2.26 -5.51 4.96
CA TRP A 223 -1.91 -4.64 3.85
C TRP A 223 -0.49 -4.08 3.95
N ASP A 224 0.18 -4.27 5.09
CA ASP A 224 1.55 -3.81 5.31
C ASP A 224 2.55 -4.68 4.53
N LEU A 225 3.36 -4.02 3.70
CA LEU A 225 4.35 -4.61 2.81
C LEU A 225 5.77 -4.47 3.37
N SER A 226 5.95 -3.94 4.59
CA SER A 226 7.28 -3.67 5.18
C SER A 226 8.22 -4.88 5.09
N ASP A 227 7.77 -6.06 5.52
CA ASP A 227 8.63 -7.25 5.54
C ASP A 227 9.02 -7.71 4.14
N LYS A 228 8.05 -7.70 3.22
CA LYS A 228 8.27 -8.07 1.81
C LYS A 228 9.22 -7.11 1.11
N LEU A 229 9.11 -5.82 1.42
CA LEU A 229 10.00 -4.81 0.88
C LEU A 229 11.40 -4.95 1.48
N ALA A 230 11.52 -5.18 2.78
CA ALA A 230 12.80 -5.42 3.41
C ALA A 230 13.49 -6.67 2.81
N GLU A 231 12.75 -7.77 2.64
CA GLU A 231 13.25 -8.98 1.97
C GLU A 231 13.69 -8.69 0.53
N ALA A 232 12.84 -8.04 -0.28
CA ALA A 232 13.14 -7.76 -1.67
C ALA A 232 14.30 -6.78 -1.87
N LEU A 233 14.57 -5.90 -0.90
CA LEU A 233 15.62 -4.90 -0.98
C LEU A 233 16.94 -5.38 -0.37
N HIS A 234 16.90 -6.25 0.64
CA HIS A 234 18.09 -6.62 1.42
C HIS A 234 18.44 -8.11 1.37
N ASN A 235 17.54 -9.01 0.98
CA ASN A 235 17.79 -10.46 0.90
C ASN A 235 18.08 -10.96 -0.51
N THR A 236 18.51 -10.09 -1.43
CA THR A 236 19.03 -10.55 -2.73
C THR A 236 20.44 -11.12 -2.55
N GLY A 237 20.54 -12.37 -2.06
CA GLY A 237 21.79 -13.12 -1.99
C GLY A 237 21.81 -14.31 -1.03
N SER A 238 21.34 -15.47 -1.48
CA SER A 238 21.94 -16.78 -1.16
C SER A 238 21.97 -17.60 -2.44
#